data_AF-A0A8K0CQM7-F1
#
_entry.id   AF-A0A8K0CQM7-F1
#
_cell.length_a   1.000
_cell.length_b   1.000
_cell.length_c   1.000
_cell.angle_alpha   90.00
_cell.angle_beta   90.00
_cell.angle_gamma   90.00
#
_symmetry.space_group_name_H-M   'P 1'
#
loop_
_entity.id
_entity.type
_entity.pdbx_description
1 polymer ?
#
loop_
_entity_poly.entity_id
_entity_poly.type
_entity_poly.pdbx_seq_one_letter_code
_entity_poly.pdbx_strand_id
1 'polypeptide(L)'
;VGNEEMLVFISILYISGYVPVPRRPMFWEGRPDTKNTLVSNSMRRNRFEDIFRYIHTADNNNLPKNDKMAKLRPLIEKVNELFVGYTPVSEDMSIGESIIPYFGRNG
;
A
#
# COMPACT_ATOMS: atom_id res chain seq x y z
N VAL A 1 1.56 -1.65 -15.39
CA VAL A 1 2.51 -0.77 -14.66
C VAL A 1 3.84 -1.49 -14.68
N GLY A 2 4.94 -0.84 -15.07
CA GLY A 2 6.25 -1.49 -15.11
C GLY A 2 6.78 -1.78 -13.70
N ASN A 3 7.75 -2.70 -13.56
CA ASN A 3 8.30 -3.05 -12.25
C ASN A 3 8.93 -1.83 -11.54
N GLU A 4 9.80 -1.09 -12.24
CA GLU A 4 10.41 0.13 -11.71
C GLU A 4 9.36 1.18 -11.29
N GLU A 5 8.30 1.33 -12.09
CA GLU A 5 7.20 2.24 -11.80
C GLU A 5 6.42 1.82 -10.54
N MET A 6 6.21 0.52 -10.35
CA MET A 6 5.61 -0.02 -9.12
C MET A 6 6.52 0.20 -7.90
N LEU A 7 7.84 0.04 -8.04
CA LEU A 7 8.79 0.32 -6.96
C LEU A 7 8.77 1.79 -6.55
N VAL A 8 8.65 2.71 -7.51
CA VAL A 8 8.48 4.15 -7.21
C VAL A 8 7.15 4.40 -6.50
N PHE A 9 6.05 3.80 -6.97
CA PHE A 9 4.74 3.91 -6.31
C PHE A 9 4.80 3.44 -4.85
N ILE A 10 5.39 2.26 -4.60
CA ILE A 10 5.58 1.71 -3.26
C ILE A 10 6.49 2.60 -2.40
N SER A 11 7.57 3.14 -2.97
CA SER A 11 8.46 4.09 -2.29
C SER A 11 7.72 5.34 -1.81
N ILE A 12 6.80 5.87 -2.62
CA ILE A 12 5.96 7.01 -2.24
C ILE A 12 5.00 6.64 -1.10
N LEU A 13 4.44 5.41 -1.09
CA LEU A 13 3.63 4.93 0.03
C LEU A 13 4.45 4.86 1.33
N TYR A 14 5.69 4.37 1.29
CA TYR A 14 6.59 4.38 2.43
C TYR A 14 6.86 5.80 2.95
N ILE A 15 7.17 6.74 2.06
CA ILE A 15 7.36 8.16 2.43
C ILE A 15 6.09 8.72 3.09
N SER A 16 4.91 8.37 2.60
CA SER A 16 3.64 8.87 3.16
C SER A 16 3.34 8.38 4.58
N GLY A 17 3.90 7.23 4.97
CA GLY A 17 3.82 6.75 6.35
C GLY A 17 4.79 7.48 7.29
N TYR A 18 5.91 7.97 6.76
CA TYR A 18 6.93 8.71 7.52
C TYR A 18 6.63 10.22 7.60
N VAL A 19 6.11 10.82 6.53
CA VAL A 19 5.83 12.27 6.43
C VAL A 19 4.31 12.50 6.47
N PRO A 20 3.75 12.89 7.63
CA PRO A 20 2.32 13.12 7.73
C PRO A 20 1.92 14.40 6.99
N VAL A 21 0.97 14.30 6.07
CA VAL A 21 0.30 15.44 5.44
C VAL A 21 -1.22 15.28 5.56
N PRO A 22 -1.99 16.37 5.76
CA PRO A 22 -3.44 16.28 5.88
C PRO A 22 -4.12 15.65 4.66
N ARG A 23 -3.54 15.85 3.47
CA ARG A 23 -4.07 15.34 2.21
C ARG A 23 -2.91 14.88 1.34
N ARG A 24 -2.93 13.63 0.88
CA ARG A 24 -1.89 13.06 0.01
C ARG A 24 -1.50 13.93 -1.20
N PRO A 25 -2.43 14.60 -1.92
CA PRO A 25 -2.07 15.48 -3.04
C PRO A 25 -1.09 16.61 -2.69
N MET A 26 -0.95 16.96 -1.40
CA MET A 26 -0.05 18.01 -0.92
C MET A 26 1.42 17.73 -1.25
N PHE A 27 1.84 16.46 -1.38
CA PHE A 27 3.20 16.14 -1.81
C PHE A 27 3.56 16.73 -3.20
N TRP A 28 2.56 16.99 -4.04
CA TRP A 28 2.70 17.58 -5.37
C TRP A 28 2.25 19.04 -5.45
N GLU A 29 1.82 19.65 -4.35
CA GLU A 29 1.46 21.08 -4.33
C GLU A 29 2.72 21.94 -4.53
N GLY A 30 2.53 23.15 -5.07
CA GLY A 30 3.63 24.07 -5.36
C GLY A 30 4.11 24.89 -4.16
N ARG A 31 3.50 24.74 -2.99
CA ARG A 31 3.83 25.56 -1.81
C ARG A 31 5.09 25.06 -1.12
N PRO A 32 5.99 25.94 -0.65
CA PRO A 32 7.26 25.52 -0.05
C PRO A 32 7.13 24.63 1.18
N ASP A 33 6.06 24.79 1.95
CA ASP A 33 5.77 24.08 3.20
C ASP A 33 5.12 22.70 2.98
N THR A 34 4.63 22.41 1.77
CA THR A 34 3.91 21.17 1.47
C THR A 34 4.57 20.34 0.36
N LYS A 35 5.30 21.00 -0.54
CA LYS A 35 5.95 20.35 -1.69
C LYS A 35 7.02 19.38 -1.20
N ASN A 36 6.86 18.11 -1.54
CA ASN A 36 7.91 17.12 -1.35
C ASN A 36 8.61 16.89 -2.69
N THR A 37 9.81 17.46 -2.84
CA THR A 37 10.57 17.40 -4.09
C THR A 37 10.98 15.97 -4.47
N LEU A 38 11.23 15.09 -3.48
CA LEU A 38 11.50 13.68 -3.75
C LEU A 38 10.27 13.02 -4.39
N VAL A 39 9.10 13.13 -3.76
CA VAL A 39 7.86 12.54 -4.29
C VAL A 39 7.46 13.15 -5.63
N SER A 40 7.45 14.49 -5.74
CA SER A 40 6.98 15.18 -6.94
C SER A 40 7.85 14.94 -8.17
N ASN A 41 9.16 14.72 -7.98
CA ASN A 41 10.09 14.44 -9.06
C ASN A 41 10.11 12.95 -9.44
N SER A 42 9.84 12.04 -8.50
CA SER A 42 9.82 10.60 -8.77
C SER A 42 8.61 10.14 -9.58
N MET A 43 7.42 10.69 -9.34
CA MET A 43 6.20 10.32 -10.08
C MET A 43 5.24 11.49 -10.19
N ARG A 44 4.59 11.67 -11.35
CA ARG A 44 3.54 12.69 -11.52
C ARG A 44 2.33 12.34 -10.67
N ARG A 45 1.69 13.34 -10.05
CA ARG A 45 0.49 13.18 -9.21
C ARG A 45 -0.58 12.30 -9.85
N ASN A 46 -1.01 12.64 -11.07
CA ASN A 46 -2.09 11.92 -11.74
C ASN A 46 -1.70 10.47 -12.01
N ARG A 47 -0.42 10.19 -12.31
CA ARG A 47 0.05 8.83 -12.51
C ARG A 47 0.01 8.01 -11.22
N PHE A 48 0.43 8.60 -10.10
CA PHE A 48 0.29 7.99 -8.79
C PHE A 48 -1.18 7.68 -8.48
N GLU A 49 -2.08 8.63 -8.68
CA GLU A 49 -3.52 8.46 -8.42
C GLU A 49 -4.16 7.40 -9.32
N ASP A 50 -3.74 7.29 -10.59
CA ASP A 50 -4.19 6.23 -11.49
C ASP A 50 -3.76 4.85 -10.98
N ILE A 51 -2.50 4.68 -10.59
CA ILE A 51 -2.00 3.41 -10.03
C ILE A 51 -2.74 3.10 -8.73
N PHE A 52 -2.86 4.09 -7.83
CA PHE A 52 -3.56 3.93 -6.55
C PHE A 52 -5.01 3.50 -6.72
N ARG A 53 -5.71 4.05 -7.72
CA ARG A 53 -7.13 3.75 -7.99
C ARG A 53 -7.34 2.38 -8.61
N TYR A 54 -6.40 1.90 -9.43
CA TYR A 54 -6.57 0.71 -10.26
C TYR A 54 -5.62 -0.43 -9.90
N ILE A 55 -4.96 -0.39 -8.74
CA ILE A 55 -4.14 -1.50 -8.26
C ILE A 55 -5.03 -2.71 -7.95
N HIS A 56 -4.67 -3.87 -8.49
CA HIS A 56 -5.35 -5.14 -8.28
C HIS A 56 -4.32 -6.20 -7.90
N THR A 57 -4.68 -7.04 -6.93
CA THR A 57 -3.83 -8.13 -6.43
C THR A 57 -4.38 -9.52 -6.76
N ALA A 58 -5.53 -9.59 -7.45
CA ALA A 58 -6.15 -10.83 -7.89
C ALA A 58 -6.90 -10.60 -9.22
N ASP A 59 -7.12 -11.68 -9.98
CA ASP A 59 -7.96 -11.65 -11.18
C ASP A 59 -9.44 -11.63 -10.79
N ASN A 60 -10.14 -10.56 -11.16
CA ASN A 60 -11.56 -10.37 -10.87
C ASN A 60 -12.46 -11.42 -11.58
N ASN A 61 -12.00 -12.04 -12.67
CA ASN A 61 -12.78 -13.04 -13.40
C ASN A 61 -12.74 -14.43 -12.74
N ASN A 62 -11.81 -14.66 -11.81
CA ASN A 62 -11.57 -15.96 -11.20
C ASN A 62 -11.46 -15.86 -9.66
N LEU A 63 -12.39 -15.16 -9.03
CA LEU A 63 -12.41 -15.01 -7.57
C LEU A 63 -13.18 -16.16 -6.89
N PRO A 64 -12.62 -16.80 -5.84
CA PRO A 64 -13.36 -17.77 -5.03
C PRO A 64 -14.56 -17.11 -4.32
N LYS A 65 -15.76 -17.66 -4.53
CA LYS A 65 -17.02 -17.12 -4.00
C LYS A 65 -17.15 -17.20 -2.47
N ASN A 66 -16.40 -18.11 -1.84
CA ASN A 66 -16.42 -18.37 -0.40
C ASN A 66 -15.35 -17.60 0.38
N ASP A 67 -14.55 -16.76 -0.28
CA ASP A 67 -13.53 -15.93 0.38
C ASP A 67 -13.86 -14.45 0.25
N LYS A 68 -14.28 -13.84 1.37
CA LYS A 68 -14.59 -12.40 1.43
C LYS A 68 -13.36 -11.51 1.18
N MET A 69 -12.15 -12.05 1.35
CA MET A 69 -10.89 -11.35 1.11
C MET A 69 -10.21 -11.78 -0.19
N ALA A 70 -10.91 -12.49 -1.08
CA ALA A 70 -10.35 -13.06 -2.31
C ALA A 70 -9.50 -12.07 -3.12
N LYS A 71 -9.92 -10.80 -3.18
CA LYS A 71 -9.21 -9.75 -3.92
C LYS A 71 -7.82 -9.44 -3.35
N LEU A 72 -7.63 -9.57 -2.03
CA LEU A 72 -6.38 -9.29 -1.32
C LEU A 72 -5.59 -10.55 -0.98
N ARG A 73 -6.22 -11.74 -1.06
CA ARG A 73 -5.65 -13.03 -0.66
C ARG A 73 -4.23 -13.25 -1.20
N PRO A 74 -3.94 -13.05 -2.51
CA PRO A 74 -2.60 -13.31 -3.02
C PRO A 74 -1.52 -12.41 -2.41
N LEU A 75 -1.86 -11.16 -2.07
CA LEU A 75 -0.95 -10.24 -1.41
C LEU A 75 -0.71 -10.67 0.05
N ILE A 76 -1.78 -10.99 0.79
CA ILE A 76 -1.69 -11.39 2.20
C ILE A 76 -0.85 -12.67 2.33
N GLU A 77 -1.11 -13.67 1.49
CA GLU A 77 -0.36 -14.91 1.49
C GLU A 77 1.11 -14.68 1.20
N LYS A 78 1.43 -13.84 0.20
CA LYS A 78 2.83 -13.56 -0.14
C LYS A 78 3.56 -12.83 0.98
N VAL A 79 2.92 -11.85 1.62
CA VAL A 79 3.49 -11.12 2.75
C VAL A 79 3.70 -12.05 3.95
N ASN A 80 2.72 -12.91 4.26
CA ASN A 80 2.83 -13.88 5.35
C ASN A 80 3.97 -14.88 5.10
N GLU A 81 4.10 -15.41 3.89
CA GLU A 81 5.20 -16.30 3.49
C GLU A 81 6.56 -15.64 3.76
N LEU A 82 6.72 -14.38 3.32
CA LEU A 82 7.94 -13.62 3.54
C LEU A 82 8.19 -13.37 5.03
N PHE A 83 7.19 -12.92 5.78
CA PHE A 83 7.37 -12.60 7.19
C PHE A 83 7.69 -13.83 8.02
N VAL A 84 7.04 -14.97 7.78
CA VAL A 84 7.39 -16.24 8.43
C VAL A 84 8.84 -16.65 8.10
N GLY A 85 9.27 -16.47 6.84
CA GLY A 85 10.63 -16.81 6.42
C GLY A 85 11.74 -15.94 7.02
N TYR A 86 11.45 -14.69 7.38
CA TYR A 86 12.44 -13.72 7.89
C TYR A 86 12.30 -13.38 9.37
N THR A 87 11.22 -13.80 10.04
CA THR A 87 11.03 -13.53 11.48
C THR A 87 11.87 -14.50 12.31
N PRO A 88 12.74 -14.00 13.21
CA PRO A 88 13.47 -14.86 14.13
C PRO A 88 12.52 -15.63 15.05
N VAL A 89 12.75 -16.93 15.23
CA VAL A 89 12.01 -17.73 16.21
C VAL A 89 12.53 -17.39 17.61
N SER A 90 11.61 -17.01 18.51
CA SER A 90 11.88 -16.67 19.90
C SER A 90 10.97 -17.48 20.82
N GLU A 91 11.45 -17.83 22.00
CA GLU A 91 10.62 -18.44 23.07
C GLU A 91 9.62 -17.41 23.62
N ASP A 92 10.00 -16.13 23.63
CA ASP A 92 9.16 -15.02 24.03
C ASP A 92 8.50 -14.39 22.80
N MET A 93 7.22 -14.67 22.60
CA MET A 93 6.38 -14.04 21.56
C MET A 93 5.10 -13.49 22.17
N SER A 94 4.75 -12.26 21.80
CA SER A 94 3.46 -11.66 22.13
C SER A 94 2.52 -11.75 20.93
N ILE A 95 1.32 -12.28 21.15
CA ILE A 95 0.24 -12.29 20.16
C ILE A 95 -0.78 -11.23 20.57
N GLY A 96 -1.14 -10.36 19.64
CA GLY A 96 -2.12 -9.31 19.86
C GLY A 96 -2.94 -9.04 18.60
N GLU A 97 -4.04 -8.32 18.78
CA GLU A 97 -4.90 -7.88 17.69
C GLU A 97 -4.63 -6.41 17.36
N SER A 98 -4.70 -6.07 16.08
CA SER A 98 -4.63 -4.69 15.62
C SER A 98 -5.83 -4.39 14.73
N ILE A 99 -6.43 -3.22 14.93
CA ILE A 99 -7.61 -2.78 14.18
C ILE A 99 -7.18 -1.69 13.21
N ILE A 100 -7.41 -1.92 11.92
CA ILE A 100 -7.21 -0.91 10.88
C ILE A 100 -8.57 -0.25 10.61
N PRO A 101 -8.73 1.05 10.93
CA PRO A 101 -10.01 1.72 10.70
C PRO A 101 -10.32 1.83 9.20
N TYR A 102 -11.54 1.46 8.83
CA TYR A 102 -12.07 1.60 7.48
C TYR A 102 -13.50 2.14 7.54
N PHE A 103 -13.72 3.26 6.86
CA PHE A 103 -15.01 3.98 6.87
C PHE A 103 -15.80 3.81 5.57
N GLY A 104 -15.34 2.94 4.67
CA GLY A 104 -16.04 2.62 3.43
C GLY A 104 -17.09 1.52 3.63
N ARG A 105 -17.72 1.12 2.53
CA ARG A 105 -18.64 -0.02 2.53
C ARG A 105 -17.84 -1.32 2.47
N ASN A 106 -18.17 -2.28 3.32
CA ASN A 106 -17.71 -3.66 3.21
C ASN A 106 -18.68 -4.39 2.27
N GLY A 107 -18.12 -5.08 1.27
CA GLY A 107 -18.87 -5.94 0.34
C GLY A 107 -18.97 -7.37 0.85
#